data_AF-A0A077ZQI9-F1
#
_entry.id   AF-A0A077ZQI9-F1
#
_cell.length_a   1.000
_cell.length_b   1.000
_cell.length_c   1.000
_cell.angle_alpha   90.00
_cell.angle_beta   90.00
_cell.angle_gamma   90.00
#
_symmetry.space_group_name_H-M   'P 1'
#
loop_
_entity.id
_entity.type
_entity.pdbx_description
1 polymer ?
#
loop_
_entity_poly.entity_id
_entity_poly.type
_entity_poly.pdbx_seq_one_letter_code
_entity_poly.pdbx_strand_id
1 'polypeptide(L)'
;METLVSLKIQDTSTRYNILQRLGFGGQGTVYLAEDLEDPEQKLVALKQQDLDQMLGTIKNSILRQHQCLQCQLCTRCKHCQSCDTCKHKPLTVQGNSDLELLEESANEAKGILSKELLRLLREISSIQLKHLNIEDIYDSYISTDSKFIIISELAQQDLESYVEK
;
A
#
# COMPACT_ATOMS: atom_id res chain seq x y z
N MET A 1 11.96 22.82 -18.03
CA MET A 1 10.85 21.96 -18.44
C MET A 1 10.15 21.57 -17.16
N GLU A 2 8.90 21.99 -16.96
CA GLU A 2 8.18 21.64 -15.72
C GLU A 2 7.86 20.15 -15.74
N THR A 3 8.48 19.39 -14.83
CA THR A 3 8.23 17.95 -14.70
C THR A 3 6.87 17.77 -14.05
N LEU A 4 5.86 17.47 -14.86
CA LEU A 4 4.48 17.31 -14.41
C LEU A 4 4.38 16.03 -13.57
N VAL A 5 4.39 16.20 -12.25
CA VAL A 5 4.16 15.11 -11.30
C VAL A 5 2.71 14.66 -11.46
N SER A 6 2.54 13.49 -12.06
CA SER A 6 1.25 12.87 -12.31
C SER A 6 1.22 11.49 -11.72
N LEU A 7 0.06 11.12 -11.21
CA LEU A 7 -0.19 9.77 -10.74
C LEU A 7 -0.48 8.90 -11.96
N LYS A 8 0.45 8.01 -12.29
CA LYS A 8 0.37 7.13 -13.46
C LYS A 8 -0.14 5.75 -13.03
N ILE A 9 -0.88 5.09 -13.93
CA ILE A 9 -1.27 3.69 -13.79
C ILE A 9 -0.68 2.93 -14.99
N GLN A 10 0.12 1.90 -14.74
CA GLN A 10 0.81 1.13 -15.79
C GLN A 10 0.95 -0.34 -15.40
N ASP A 11 1.04 -1.23 -16.38
CA ASP A 11 1.46 -2.61 -16.11
C ASP A 11 2.98 -2.67 -16.04
N THR A 12 3.55 -3.17 -14.95
CA THR A 12 5.00 -3.25 -14.79
C THR A 12 5.62 -4.18 -15.83
N SER A 13 4.94 -5.28 -16.18
CA SER A 13 5.49 -6.32 -17.05
C SER A 13 5.64 -5.89 -18.50
N THR A 14 4.96 -4.81 -18.92
CA THR A 14 5.07 -4.30 -20.30
C THR A 14 6.38 -3.56 -20.54
N ARG A 15 6.99 -3.00 -19.49
CA ARG A 15 8.21 -2.19 -19.60
C ARG A 15 9.40 -2.76 -18.83
N TYR A 16 9.16 -3.43 -17.71
CA TYR A 16 10.25 -3.90 -16.86
C TYR A 16 10.25 -5.41 -16.75
N ASN A 17 11.40 -6.00 -17.06
CA ASN A 17 11.66 -7.41 -16.83
C ASN A 17 12.36 -7.59 -15.48
N ILE A 18 11.68 -8.20 -14.50
CA ILE A 18 12.22 -8.41 -13.15
C ILE A 18 13.17 -9.60 -13.17
N LEU A 19 14.43 -9.38 -12.79
CA LEU A 19 15.50 -10.38 -12.87
C LEU A 19 15.71 -11.10 -11.54
N GLN A 20 15.97 -10.36 -10.48
CA GLN A 20 16.25 -10.92 -9.16
C GLN A 20 15.79 -10.00 -8.03
N ARG A 21 15.51 -10.60 -6.87
CA ARG A 21 15.23 -9.85 -5.65
C ARG A 21 16.55 -9.39 -5.01
N LEU A 22 16.69 -8.09 -4.76
CA LEU A 22 17.86 -7.50 -4.13
C LEU A 22 17.73 -7.46 -2.60
N GLY A 23 16.53 -7.17 -2.08
CA GLY A 23 16.33 -7.08 -0.64
C GLY A 23 15.02 -6.42 -0.24
N PHE A 24 15.02 -5.85 0.97
CA PHE A 24 13.92 -5.03 1.48
C PHE A 24 14.39 -3.58 1.59
N GLY A 25 13.61 -2.66 1.03
CA GLY A 25 13.72 -1.24 1.33
C GLY A 25 12.78 -0.87 2.48
N GLY A 26 12.80 0.40 2.89
CA GLY A 26 12.02 0.84 4.06
C GLY A 26 10.51 0.55 4.00
N GLN A 27 9.90 0.44 2.81
CA GLN A 27 8.45 0.29 2.61
C GLN A 27 8.10 -0.71 1.49
N GLY A 28 9.01 -1.62 1.15
CA GLY A 28 8.75 -2.56 0.05
C GLY A 28 9.91 -3.48 -0.25
N THR A 29 9.70 -4.36 -1.22
CA THR A 29 10.77 -5.24 -1.72
C THR A 29 11.45 -4.57 -2.91
N VAL A 30 12.78 -4.64 -2.96
CA VAL A 30 13.56 -4.10 -4.07
C VAL A 30 14.05 -5.24 -4.95
N TYR A 31 13.94 -5.06 -6.26
CA TYR A 31 14.34 -5.99 -7.28
C TYR A 31 15.30 -5.33 -8.26
N LEU A 32 16.19 -6.12 -8.84
CA LEU A 32 16.90 -5.78 -10.05
C LEU A 32 15.94 -6.01 -11.23
N ALA A 33 15.79 -5.02 -12.07
CA ALA A 33 14.99 -5.12 -13.28
C ALA A 33 15.73 -4.51 -14.48
N GLU A 34 15.31 -4.91 -15.67
CA GLU A 34 15.77 -4.39 -16.95
C GLU A 34 14.66 -3.52 -17.56
N ASP A 35 15.00 -2.31 -18.00
CA ASP A 35 14.08 -1.43 -18.73
C ASP A 35 14.07 -1.82 -20.22
N LEU A 36 12.95 -2.39 -20.67
CA LEU A 36 12.75 -2.89 -22.03
C LEU A 36 12.52 -1.75 -23.05
N GLU A 37 12.19 -0.55 -22.59
CA GLU A 37 12.03 0.63 -23.46
C GLU A 37 13.35 1.39 -23.65
N ASP A 38 14.36 1.14 -22.81
CA ASP A 38 15.68 1.73 -22.97
C ASP A 38 16.47 0.97 -24.07
N PRO A 39 16.99 1.65 -25.11
CA PRO A 39 17.74 1.01 -26.19
C PRO A 39 18.97 0.22 -25.72
N GLU A 40 19.54 0.60 -24.57
CA GLU A 40 20.70 -0.05 -23.96
C GLU A 40 20.31 -1.11 -22.93
N GLN A 41 19.01 -1.40 -22.75
CA GLN A 41 18.48 -2.36 -21.77
C GLN A 41 19.02 -2.08 -20.36
N LYS A 42 18.91 -0.81 -19.96
CA LYS A 42 19.47 -0.33 -18.71
C LYS A 42 18.93 -1.12 -17.52
N LEU A 43 19.84 -1.55 -16.65
CA LEU A 43 19.50 -2.15 -15.37
C LEU A 43 19.10 -1.06 -14.36
N VAL A 44 18.01 -1.31 -13.65
CA VAL A 44 17.40 -0.41 -12.68
C VAL A 44 17.07 -1.11 -11.38
N ALA A 45 16.95 -0.33 -10.31
CA ALA A 45 16.34 -0.79 -9.07
C ALA A 45 14.82 -0.57 -9.15
N LEU A 46 14.04 -1.63 -8.95
CA LEU A 46 12.58 -1.63 -8.97
C LEU A 46 12.07 -1.95 -7.57
N LYS A 47 11.56 -0.94 -6.86
CA LYS A 47 10.94 -1.10 -5.54
C LYS A 47 9.44 -1.30 -5.69
N GLN A 48 8.93 -2.38 -5.10
CA GLN A 48 7.50 -2.72 -5.06
C GLN A 48 6.96 -2.58 -3.65
N GLN A 49 5.92 -1.77 -3.50
CA GLN A 49 5.13 -1.65 -2.28
C GLN A 49 3.72 -2.17 -2.53
N ASP A 50 3.29 -3.17 -1.76
CA ASP A 50 1.94 -3.72 -1.83
C ASP A 50 0.92 -2.74 -1.22
N LEU A 51 -0.09 -2.34 -2.00
CA LEU A 51 -1.17 -1.45 -1.57
C LEU A 51 -2.37 -2.22 -0.98
N ASP A 52 -2.53 -3.51 -1.32
CA ASP A 52 -3.59 -4.34 -0.76
C ASP A 52 -3.39 -4.57 0.73
N GLN A 53 -2.14 -4.60 1.21
CA GLN A 53 -1.86 -4.64 2.64
C GLN A 53 -2.34 -3.36 3.37
N MET A 54 -2.21 -2.21 2.71
CA MET A 54 -2.69 -0.92 3.21
C MET A 54 -4.23 -0.89 3.22
N LEU A 55 -4.86 -1.34 2.13
CA LEU A 55 -6.31 -1.47 2.03
C LEU A 55 -6.86 -2.51 3.01
N GLY A 56 -6.15 -3.61 3.24
CA GLY A 56 -6.47 -4.65 4.20
C GLY A 56 -6.46 -4.13 5.63
N THR A 57 -5.51 -3.26 5.97
CA THR A 57 -5.46 -2.59 7.28
C THR A 57 -6.70 -1.70 7.46
N ILE A 58 -7.07 -0.92 6.46
CA ILE A 58 -8.28 -0.08 6.47
C ILE A 58 -9.55 -0.94 6.58
N LYS A 59 -9.63 -1.98 5.75
CA LYS A 59 -10.76 -2.92 5.71
C LYS A 59 -10.89 -3.65 7.04
N ASN A 60 -9.80 -4.03 7.71
CA ASN A 60 -9.84 -4.67 9.02
C ASN A 60 -10.23 -3.69 10.13
N SER A 61 -9.81 -2.43 10.07
CA SER A 61 -10.25 -1.40 11.02
C SER A 61 -11.76 -1.12 10.89
N ILE A 62 -12.32 -1.20 9.68
CA ILE A 62 -13.76 -1.01 9.42
C ILE A 62 -14.56 -2.31 9.69
N LEU A 63 -14.08 -3.48 9.26
CA LEU A 63 -14.80 -4.76 9.35
C LEU A 63 -14.74 -5.43 10.73
N ARG A 64 -13.76 -5.11 11.58
CA ARG A 64 -13.76 -5.58 12.98
C ARG A 64 -15.00 -5.13 13.75
N GLN A 65 -15.77 -4.18 13.21
CA GLN A 65 -17.04 -3.73 13.77
C GLN A 65 -18.23 -4.65 13.42
N HIS A 66 -18.07 -5.66 12.54
CA HIS A 66 -19.20 -6.47 12.04
C HIS A 66 -18.97 -7.98 11.88
N GLN A 67 -17.96 -8.59 12.50
CA GLN A 67 -17.75 -10.04 12.40
C GLN A 67 -18.04 -10.81 13.68
N CYS A 68 -19.15 -11.56 13.67
CA CYS A 68 -19.30 -12.75 14.51
C CYS A 68 -18.53 -13.89 13.83
N LEU A 69 -17.58 -14.52 14.55
CA LEU A 69 -16.73 -15.61 14.03
C LEU A 69 -17.51 -16.86 13.58
N GLN A 70 -18.81 -16.96 13.91
CA GLN A 70 -19.69 -18.07 13.54
C GLN A 70 -20.66 -17.74 12.39
N CYS A 71 -20.89 -16.45 12.08
CA CYS A 71 -21.84 -16.04 11.05
C CYS A 71 -21.25 -14.84 10.30
N GLN A 72 -20.61 -15.11 9.17
CA GLN A 72 -19.78 -14.14 8.43
C GLN A 72 -20.53 -12.91 7.89
N LEU A 73 -21.85 -12.76 8.08
CA LEU A 73 -22.65 -11.60 7.69
C LEU A 73 -23.82 -11.37 8.66
N CYS A 74 -23.61 -10.59 9.72
CA CYS A 74 -24.59 -10.37 10.80
C CYS A 74 -25.52 -9.15 10.60
N THR A 75 -26.02 -8.92 9.38
CA THR A 75 -27.03 -7.85 9.20
C THR A 75 -28.34 -8.31 8.57
N ARG A 76 -28.42 -9.52 7.97
CA ARG A 76 -29.64 -9.93 7.22
C ARG A 76 -29.94 -11.43 7.17
N CYS A 77 -29.55 -12.23 8.16
CA CYS A 77 -29.90 -13.66 8.15
C CYS A 77 -31.26 -13.90 8.84
N LYS A 78 -32.21 -14.56 8.14
CA LYS A 78 -33.49 -15.02 8.72
C LYS A 78 -33.31 -15.96 9.92
N HIS A 79 -32.15 -16.60 10.04
CA HIS A 79 -31.78 -17.49 11.14
C HIS A 79 -31.56 -16.75 12.46
N CYS A 80 -31.09 -15.50 12.43
CA CYS A 80 -30.89 -14.69 13.63
C CYS A 80 -32.16 -13.99 14.12
N GLN A 81 -33.20 -13.88 13.29
CA GLN A 81 -34.49 -13.29 13.67
C GLN A 81 -35.35 -14.20 14.56
N SER A 82 -34.98 -15.47 14.69
CA SER A 82 -35.75 -16.52 15.40
C SER A 82 -34.97 -17.17 16.54
N CYS A 83 -33.86 -16.58 16.98
CA CYS A 83 -32.94 -17.18 17.92
C CYS A 83 -33.01 -16.49 19.29
N ASP A 84 -34.02 -16.83 20.11
CA ASP A 84 -34.13 -16.38 21.51
C ASP A 84 -33.04 -16.97 22.42
N THR A 85 -32.32 -17.99 21.95
CA THR A 85 -31.32 -18.76 22.72
C THR A 85 -29.88 -18.54 22.28
N CYS A 86 -29.64 -17.58 21.38
CA CYS A 86 -28.29 -17.27 20.94
C CYS A 86 -27.55 -16.49 22.03
N LYS A 87 -26.44 -17.03 22.57
CA LYS A 87 -25.55 -16.28 23.48
C LYS A 87 -24.89 -15.06 22.83
N HIS A 88 -24.99 -14.92 21.50
CA HIS A 88 -24.56 -13.73 20.79
C HIS A 88 -25.67 -12.69 20.95
N LYS A 89 -25.50 -11.78 21.91
CA LYS A 89 -26.24 -10.52 21.90
C LYS A 89 -25.84 -9.80 20.61
N PRO A 90 -26.74 -9.62 19.62
CA PRO A 90 -26.44 -8.66 18.56
C PRO A 90 -26.13 -7.33 19.25
N LEU A 91 -25.07 -6.65 18.83
CA LEU A 91 -24.91 -5.23 19.12
C LEU A 91 -26.05 -4.53 18.37
N THR A 92 -27.24 -4.54 18.98
CA THR A 92 -28.27 -3.56 18.68
C THR A 92 -27.67 -2.25 19.10
N VAL A 93 -27.25 -1.43 18.12
CA VAL A 93 -26.89 -0.03 18.33
C VAL A 93 -28.04 0.60 19.11
N GLN A 94 -27.86 0.76 20.41
CA GLN A 94 -28.89 1.22 21.34
C GLN A 94 -28.27 2.28 22.24
N GLY A 95 -27.90 3.41 21.62
CA GLY A 95 -27.48 4.60 22.34
C GLY A 95 -26.66 5.55 21.46
N ASN A 96 -26.72 6.85 21.76
CA ASN A 96 -25.85 7.86 21.14
C ASN A 96 -24.36 7.53 21.29
N SER A 97 -23.98 6.84 22.38
CA SER A 97 -22.61 6.40 22.66
C SER A 97 -22.05 5.38 21.65
N ASP A 98 -22.90 4.50 21.12
CA ASP A 98 -22.47 3.50 20.12
C ASP A 98 -22.25 4.15 18.75
N LEU A 99 -23.01 5.21 18.44
CA LEU A 99 -22.80 6.03 17.25
C LEU A 99 -21.48 6.82 17.33
N GLU A 100 -21.17 7.39 18.50
CA GLU A 100 -19.91 8.12 18.73
C GLU A 100 -18.69 7.20 18.58
N LEU A 101 -18.73 5.98 19.13
CA LEU A 101 -17.66 4.98 18.96
C LEU A 101 -17.46 4.54 17.50
N LEU A 102 -18.55 4.42 16.74
CA LEU A 102 -18.50 4.13 15.30
C LEU A 102 -17.86 5.28 14.53
N GLU A 103 -18.24 6.51 14.85
CA GLU A 103 -17.71 7.72 14.23
C GLU A 103 -16.22 7.93 14.56
N GLU A 104 -15.80 7.70 15.80
CA GLU A 104 -14.39 7.74 16.22
C GLU A 104 -13.54 6.71 15.46
N SER A 105 -14.02 5.47 15.34
CA SER A 105 -13.31 4.42 14.63
C SER A 105 -13.21 4.70 13.12
N ALA A 106 -14.27 5.24 12.51
CA ALA A 106 -14.27 5.65 11.12
C ALA A 106 -13.29 6.82 10.89
N ASN A 107 -13.24 7.77 11.82
CA ASN A 107 -12.31 8.89 11.80
C ASN A 107 -10.85 8.41 11.95
N GLU A 108 -10.59 7.43 12.81
CA GLU A 108 -9.27 6.81 12.94
C GLU A 108 -8.83 6.13 11.63
N ALA A 109 -9.70 5.30 11.03
CA ALA A 109 -9.42 4.64 9.76
C ALA A 109 -9.15 5.65 8.63
N LYS A 110 -9.94 6.74 8.56
CA LYS A 110 -9.71 7.85 7.63
C LYS A 110 -8.38 8.54 7.88
N GLY A 111 -7.98 8.70 9.14
CA GLY A 111 -6.69 9.28 9.52
C GLY A 111 -5.50 8.42 9.06
N ILE A 112 -5.59 7.10 9.22
CA ILE A 112 -4.56 6.15 8.77
C ILE A 112 -4.43 6.22 7.24
N LEU A 113 -5.54 6.12 6.50
CA LEU A 113 -5.54 6.23 5.04
C LEU A 113 -4.95 7.57 4.57
N SER A 114 -5.33 8.68 5.21
CA SER A 114 -4.85 10.02 4.85
C SER A 114 -3.33 10.14 5.04
N LYS A 115 -2.78 9.58 6.12
CA LYS A 115 -1.32 9.55 6.36
C LYS A 115 -0.59 8.77 5.28
N GLU A 116 -1.12 7.61 4.89
CA GLU A 116 -0.51 6.79 3.85
C GLU A 116 -0.58 7.44 2.47
N LEU A 117 -1.70 8.08 2.13
CA LEU A 117 -1.81 8.86 0.89
C LEU A 117 -0.80 10.01 0.85
N LEU A 118 -0.67 10.76 1.94
CA LEU A 118 0.32 11.83 2.05
C LEU A 118 1.76 11.30 1.93
N ARG A 119 2.03 10.11 2.49
CA ARG A 119 3.33 9.44 2.35
C ARG A 119 3.64 9.12 0.89
N LEU A 120 2.69 8.52 0.17
CA LEU A 120 2.83 8.21 -1.26
C LEU A 120 3.04 9.49 -2.09
N LEU A 121 2.23 10.53 -1.85
CA LEU A 121 2.38 11.81 -2.54
C LEU A 121 3.75 12.44 -2.29
N ARG A 122 4.29 12.33 -1.07
CA ARG A 122 5.64 12.79 -0.73
C ARG A 122 6.72 11.99 -1.47
N GLU A 123 6.61 10.66 -1.54
CA GLU A 123 7.54 9.83 -2.32
C GLU A 123 7.51 10.24 -3.81
N ILE A 124 6.33 10.39 -4.42
CA ILE A 124 6.22 10.84 -5.81
C ILE A 124 6.82 12.24 -5.99
N SER A 125 6.59 13.16 -5.05
CA SER A 125 7.16 14.52 -5.14
C SER A 125 8.68 14.53 -5.01
N SER A 126 9.26 13.56 -4.28
CA SER A 126 10.71 13.48 -4.11
C SER A 126 11.47 13.14 -5.39
N ILE A 127 10.78 12.64 -6.43
CA ILE A 127 11.35 12.37 -7.77
C ILE A 127 11.93 13.63 -8.41
N GLN A 128 11.42 14.80 -8.03
CA GLN A 128 11.91 16.07 -8.54
C GLN A 128 13.25 16.49 -7.91
N LEU A 129 13.71 15.82 -6.84
CA LEU A 129 15.00 16.10 -6.23
C LEU A 129 16.11 15.61 -7.15
N LYS A 130 16.98 16.53 -7.58
CA LYS A 130 18.14 16.22 -8.42
C LYS A 130 19.41 16.73 -7.74
N HIS A 131 20.23 15.81 -7.25
CA HIS A 131 21.48 16.12 -6.58
C HIS A 131 22.45 14.94 -6.68
N LEU A 132 23.77 15.22 -6.79
CA LEU A 132 24.82 14.21 -6.98
C LEU A 132 24.90 13.12 -5.89
N ASN A 133 24.37 13.41 -4.71
CA ASN A 133 24.39 12.52 -3.54
C ASN A 133 22.99 12.02 -3.15
N ILE A 134 21.99 12.23 -4.00
CA ILE A 134 20.63 11.74 -3.79
C ILE A 134 20.35 10.74 -4.89
N GLU A 135 19.84 9.57 -4.50
CA GLU A 135 19.47 8.51 -5.43
C GLU A 135 18.51 9.05 -6.49
N ASP A 136 18.86 8.84 -7.76
CA ASP A 136 18.05 9.32 -8.87
C ASP A 136 16.83 8.42 -9.09
N ILE A 137 15.64 8.98 -8.92
CA ILE A 137 14.37 8.31 -9.26
C ILE A 137 14.01 8.64 -10.71
N TYR A 138 13.76 7.60 -11.51
CA TYR A 138 13.41 7.69 -12.92
C TYR A 138 11.89 7.73 -13.14
N ASP A 139 11.14 6.92 -12.39
CA ASP A 139 9.68 6.90 -12.49
C ASP A 139 9.02 6.38 -11.21
N SER A 140 7.74 6.68 -11.06
CA SER A 140 6.87 6.02 -10.08
C SER A 140 5.45 5.93 -10.61
N TYR A 141 4.77 4.81 -10.32
CA TYR A 141 3.41 4.59 -10.79
C TYR A 141 2.70 3.57 -9.91
N ILE A 142 1.37 3.56 -9.99
CA ILE A 142 0.55 2.48 -9.46
C ILE A 142 0.41 1.42 -10.53
N SER A 143 0.68 0.17 -10.17
CA SER A 143 0.54 -0.97 -11.05
C SER A 143 -0.91 -1.46 -11.12
N THR A 144 -1.24 -2.19 -12.18
CA THR A 144 -2.55 -2.83 -12.35
C THR A 144 -2.82 -3.94 -11.33
N ASP A 145 -1.79 -4.46 -10.65
CA ASP A 145 -1.86 -5.48 -9.61
C ASP A 145 -1.71 -4.91 -8.20
N SER A 146 -2.24 -3.70 -7.96
CA SER A 146 -2.31 -3.05 -6.64
C SER A 146 -0.96 -2.83 -5.95
N LYS A 147 0.13 -2.57 -6.70
CA LYS A 147 1.42 -2.19 -6.12
C LYS A 147 1.80 -0.77 -6.49
N PHE A 148 2.41 -0.05 -5.56
CA PHE A 148 3.13 1.18 -5.89
C PHE A 148 4.57 0.83 -6.27
N ILE A 149 4.96 1.26 -7.46
CA ILE A 149 6.25 0.95 -8.08
C ILE A 149 7.09 2.22 -8.11
N ILE A 150 8.34 2.10 -7.69
CA ILE A 150 9.35 3.15 -7.82
C ILE A 150 10.53 2.58 -8.60
N ILE A 151 10.98 3.30 -9.62
CA ILE A 151 12.12 2.95 -10.46
C ILE A 151 13.23 3.94 -10.19
N SER A 152 14.38 3.46 -9.74
CA SER A 152 15.54 4.29 -9.42
C SER A 152 16.83 3.74 -10.05
N GLU A 153 17.89 4.53 -9.93
CA GLU A 153 19.23 4.08 -10.28
C GLU A 153 19.63 2.83 -9.48
N LEU A 154 20.41 1.96 -10.13
CA LEU A 154 20.91 0.77 -9.47
C LEU A 154 22.22 1.10 -8.73
N ALA A 155 22.17 1.13 -7.40
CA ALA A 155 23.37 1.20 -6.57
C ALA A 155 24.07 -0.17 -6.47
N GLN A 156 25.40 -0.16 -6.37
CA GLN A 156 26.18 -1.41 -6.25
C GLN A 156 26.01 -2.10 -4.90
N GLN A 157 25.89 -1.31 -3.83
CA GLN A 157 25.69 -1.76 -2.45
C GLN A 157 25.25 -0.58 -1.59
N ASP A 158 24.58 -0.86 -0.47
CA ASP A 158 24.32 0.11 0.59
C ASP A 158 25.43 0.10 1.66
N LEU A 159 25.35 1.05 2.60
CA LEU A 159 26.33 1.20 3.68
C LEU A 159 26.28 0.06 4.69
N GLU A 160 25.10 -0.51 4.94
CA GLU A 160 24.92 -1.65 5.85
C GLU A 160 25.69 -2.86 5.31
N SER A 161 25.45 -3.21 4.05
CA SER A 161 26.13 -4.28 3.31
C SER A 161 27.63 -4.03 3.15
N TYR A 162 28.08 -2.78 3.15
CA TYR A 162 29.52 -2.45 3.08
C TYR A 162 30.23 -2.71 4.41
N VAL A 163 29.58 -2.40 5.54
CA VAL A 163 30.16 -2.56 6.88
C VAL A 163 30.15 -4.01 7.36
N GLU A 164 29.17 -4.81 6.92
CA GLU A 164 29.06 -6.23 7.27
C GLU A 164 30.09 -7.15 6.58
N LYS A 165 30.86 -6.62 5.62
CA LYS A 165 31.95 -7.32 4.92
C LYS A 165 33.29 -7.15 5.64
#